data_AF-A0A9W6HEP9-F1
#
_entry.id   AF-A0A9W6HEP9-F1
#
_cell.length_a   1.000
_cell.length_b   1.000
_cell.length_c   1.000
_cell.angle_alpha   90.00
_cell.angle_beta   90.00
_cell.angle_gamma   90.00
#
_symmetry.space_group_name_H-M   'P 1'
#
loop_
_entity.id
_entity.type
_entity.pdbx_description
1 polymer ?
#
loop_
_entity_poly.entity_id
_entity_poly.type
_entity_poly.pdbx_seq_one_letter_code
_entity_poly.pdbx_strand_id
1 'polypeptide(L)'
;MLAGALDNHEGALRASLQAEYGIRLLRNGRTEPERTPFELGDLVAGLPHGCALWREAGGPIALTDEAHLLREAIFRLELIDWHNAGSKGAAPKRIELPKPAHEVRAAEAKTATKAQRHAARDARRASQK
;
A
#
# COMPACT_ATOMS: atom_id res chain seq x y z
N MET A 1 1.28 12.63 -9.99
CA MET A 1 1.21 12.10 -8.61
C MET A 1 0.15 12.81 -7.77
N LEU A 2 0.17 14.13 -7.69
CA LEU A 2 -0.74 14.89 -6.80
C LEU A 2 -2.25 14.66 -7.07
N ALA A 3 -2.68 14.75 -8.33
CA ALA A 3 -4.10 14.58 -8.69
C ALA A 3 -4.64 13.18 -8.33
N GLY A 4 -3.86 12.13 -8.58
CA GLY A 4 -4.25 10.75 -8.24
C GLY A 4 -4.32 10.49 -6.73
N ALA A 5 -3.46 11.15 -5.94
CA ALA A 5 -3.47 11.07 -4.48
C ALA A 5 -4.66 11.85 -3.87
N LEU A 6 -5.01 13.00 -4.45
CA LEU A 6 -6.18 13.77 -4.06
C LEU A 6 -7.49 13.01 -4.32
N ASP A 7 -7.62 12.33 -5.46
CA ASP A 7 -8.86 11.63 -5.82
C ASP A 7 -9.04 10.27 -5.10
N ASN A 8 -7.94 9.56 -4.79
CA ASN A 8 -8.01 8.20 -4.26
C ASN A 8 -7.61 8.04 -2.80
N HIS A 9 -6.87 9.01 -2.24
CA HIS A 9 -6.19 8.91 -0.95
C HIS A 9 -6.19 10.25 -0.18
N GLU A 10 -7.23 11.09 -0.33
CA GLU A 10 -7.32 12.43 0.28
C GLU A 10 -7.07 12.41 1.79
N GLY A 11 -7.60 11.40 2.48
CA GLY A 11 -7.47 11.22 3.93
C GLY A 11 -6.02 10.98 4.36
N ALA A 12 -5.32 10.03 3.75
CA ALA A 12 -3.92 9.75 4.09
C ALA A 12 -2.96 10.86 3.62
N LEU A 13 -3.27 11.53 2.50
CA LEU A 13 -2.52 12.70 2.07
C LEU A 13 -2.62 13.82 3.12
N ARG A 14 -3.83 14.12 3.60
CA ARG A 14 -4.05 15.09 4.67
C ARG A 14 -3.31 14.72 5.95
N ALA A 15 -3.39 13.46 6.37
CA ALA A 15 -2.70 12.98 7.57
C ALA A 15 -1.17 13.12 7.44
N SER A 16 -0.61 12.82 6.27
CA SER A 16 0.83 12.88 6.03
C SER A 16 1.34 14.32 5.98
N LEU A 17 0.65 15.21 5.26
CA LEU A 17 1.01 16.63 5.18
C LEU A 17 0.89 17.33 6.54
N GLN A 18 -0.12 16.96 7.34
CA GLN A 18 -0.29 17.51 8.68
C GLN A 18 0.78 17.01 9.65
N ALA A 19 1.18 15.74 9.57
CA ALA A 19 2.18 15.15 10.46
C ALA A 19 3.60 15.68 10.16
N GLU A 20 3.99 15.74 8.89
CA GLU A 20 5.37 16.04 8.49
C GLU A 20 5.63 17.54 8.33
N TYR A 21 4.66 18.27 7.76
CA TYR A 21 4.84 19.68 7.39
C TYR A 21 3.93 20.63 8.19
N GLY A 22 3.04 20.10 9.03
CA GLY A 22 2.05 20.91 9.75
C GLY A 22 1.02 21.58 8.84
N ILE A 23 0.92 21.17 7.57
CA ILE A 23 0.05 21.79 6.57
C ILE A 23 -1.31 21.12 6.60
N ARG A 24 -2.36 21.94 6.76
CA ARG A 24 -3.72 21.45 6.74
C ARG A 24 -4.25 21.41 5.31
N LEU A 25 -4.53 20.23 4.80
CA LEU A 25 -5.24 20.06 3.52
C LEU A 25 -6.75 20.24 3.76
N LEU A 26 -7.32 21.29 3.17
CA LEU A 26 -8.75 21.60 3.20
C LEU A 26 -9.48 20.90 2.05
N ARG A 27 -10.81 20.86 2.16
CA ARG A 27 -11.68 20.35 1.09
C ARG A 27 -11.44 21.19 -0.17
N ASN A 28 -11.40 20.54 -1.34
CA ASN A 28 -11.14 21.14 -2.65
C ASN A 28 -9.65 21.43 -2.95
N GLY A 29 -8.72 20.81 -2.24
CA GLY A 29 -7.28 20.89 -2.55
C GLY A 29 -6.60 22.20 -2.12
N ARG A 30 -7.29 23.06 -1.35
CA ARG A 30 -6.68 24.23 -0.71
C ARG A 30 -5.86 23.80 0.50
N THR A 31 -4.86 24.58 0.85
CA THR A 31 -3.98 24.32 2.00
C THR A 31 -3.95 25.51 2.95
N GLU A 32 -3.65 25.24 4.22
CA GLU A 32 -3.42 26.24 5.24
C GLU A 32 -2.07 25.95 5.93
N PRO A 33 -1.05 26.83 5.80
CA PRO A 33 -1.02 28.05 4.98
C PRO A 33 -1.18 27.77 3.48
N GLU A 34 -1.64 28.78 2.73
CA GLU A 34 -1.92 28.65 1.29
C GLU A 34 -0.63 28.34 0.52
N ARG A 35 -0.66 27.27 -0.27
CA ARG A 35 0.44 26.79 -1.09
C ARG A 35 -0.02 26.62 -2.53
N THR A 36 0.90 26.85 -3.46
CA THR A 36 0.64 26.57 -4.87
C THR A 36 0.57 25.05 -5.13
N PRO A 37 -0.15 24.60 -6.17
CA PRO A 37 -0.18 23.18 -6.52
C PRO A 37 1.20 22.59 -6.83
N PHE A 38 2.13 23.40 -7.34
CA PHE A 38 3.51 23.00 -7.60
C PHE A 38 4.28 22.75 -6.31
N GLU A 39 4.24 23.70 -5.35
CA GLU A 39 4.85 23.51 -4.04
C GLU A 39 4.26 22.29 -3.31
N LEU A 40 2.95 22.08 -3.42
CA LEU A 40 2.31 20.91 -2.84
C LEU A 40 2.80 19.62 -3.50
N GLY A 41 3.05 19.64 -4.81
CA GLY A 41 3.66 18.54 -5.56
C GLY A 41 5.05 18.21 -5.05
N ASP A 42 5.88 19.22 -4.83
CA ASP A 42 7.24 19.06 -4.32
C ASP A 42 7.25 18.51 -2.89
N LEU A 43 6.35 19.01 -2.03
CA LEU A 43 6.19 18.50 -0.66
C LEU A 43 5.75 17.04 -0.63
N VAL A 44 4.81 16.66 -1.51
CA VAL A 44 4.39 15.26 -1.61
C VAL A 44 5.52 14.36 -2.13
N ALA A 45 6.33 14.84 -3.07
CA ALA A 45 7.51 14.12 -3.55
C ALA A 45 8.58 13.96 -2.46
N GLY A 46 8.66 14.90 -1.52
CA GLY A 46 9.57 14.89 -0.38
C GLY A 46 9.07 14.13 0.85
N LEU A 47 7.88 13.52 0.82
CA LEU A 47 7.32 12.82 1.98
C LEU A 47 8.15 11.58 2.34
N PRO A 48 8.46 11.39 3.64
CA PRO A 48 9.27 10.26 4.08
C PRO A 48 8.58 8.93 3.81
N HIS A 49 9.39 7.90 3.55
CA HIS A 49 8.92 6.53 3.39
C HIS A 49 8.15 6.06 4.63
N GLY A 50 7.06 5.31 4.41
CA GLY A 50 6.21 4.84 5.50
C GLY A 50 5.30 5.89 6.14
N CYS A 51 5.19 7.10 5.59
CA CYS A 51 4.11 8.02 5.96
C CYS A 51 2.72 7.41 5.62
N ALA A 52 1.65 8.01 6.15
CA ALA A 52 0.30 7.47 5.97
C ALA A 52 -0.10 7.33 4.49
N LEU A 53 0.33 8.27 3.64
CA LEU A 53 0.08 8.27 2.20
C LEU A 53 0.72 7.05 1.55
N TRP A 54 2.00 6.80 1.80
CA TRP A 54 2.71 5.67 1.20
C TRP A 54 2.24 4.33 1.76
N ARG A 55 1.85 4.26 3.04
CA ARG A 55 1.21 3.08 3.62
C ARG A 55 -0.10 2.73 2.92
N GLU A 56 -0.90 3.73 2.58
CA GLU A 56 -2.16 3.50 1.86
C GLU A 56 -1.93 3.20 0.36
N ALA A 57 -0.98 3.89 -0.28
CA ALA A 57 -0.62 3.66 -1.68
C ALA A 57 0.06 2.30 -1.90
N GLY A 58 0.71 1.75 -0.87
CA GLY A 58 1.44 0.49 -0.91
C GLY A 58 2.76 0.58 -1.69
N GLY A 59 3.30 -0.57 -2.05
CA GLY A 59 4.57 -0.67 -2.77
C GLY A 59 5.81 -0.54 -1.85
N PRO A 60 7.00 -0.38 -2.45
CA PRO A 60 8.26 -0.36 -1.72
C PRO A 60 8.39 0.80 -0.72
N ILE A 61 7.88 1.98 -1.05
CA ILE A 61 7.97 3.19 -0.23
C ILE A 61 6.96 3.22 0.93
N ALA A 62 6.09 2.22 1.02
CA ALA A 62 5.11 2.06 2.09
C ALA A 62 5.73 1.68 3.44
N LEU A 63 6.94 1.13 3.42
CA LEU A 63 7.71 0.81 4.62
C LEU A 63 8.78 1.87 4.84
N THR A 64 9.07 2.16 6.11
CA THR A 64 10.23 2.98 6.46
C THR A 64 11.53 2.25 6.11
N ASP A 65 12.63 2.97 6.00
CA ASP A 65 13.93 2.37 5.68
C ASP A 65 14.37 1.38 6.79
N GLU A 66 14.08 1.68 8.06
CA GLU A 66 14.33 0.78 9.18
C GLU A 66 13.52 -0.51 9.07
N ALA A 67 12.27 -0.43 8.63
CA ALA A 67 11.43 -1.59 8.41
C ALA A 67 11.95 -2.47 7.25
N HIS A 68 12.51 -1.86 6.20
CA HIS A 68 13.20 -2.61 5.13
C HIS A 68 14.44 -3.33 5.65
N LEU A 69 15.27 -2.63 6.43
CA LEU A 69 16.49 -3.20 7.01
C LEU A 69 16.17 -4.35 7.97
N LEU A 70 15.20 -4.15 8.87
CA LEU A 70 14.80 -5.16 9.83
C LEU A 70 14.23 -6.40 9.14
N ARG A 71 13.45 -6.22 8.07
CA ARG A 71 12.91 -7.32 7.29
C ARG A 71 14.01 -8.16 6.63
N GLU A 72 15.03 -7.51 6.08
CA GLU A 72 16.19 -8.22 5.53
C GLU A 72 17.00 -8.90 6.62
N ALA A 73 17.20 -8.26 7.76
CA ALA A 73 17.91 -8.83 8.90
C ALA A 73 17.23 -10.10 9.43
N ILE A 74 15.90 -10.07 9.63
CA ILE A 74 15.11 -11.23 10.06
C ILE A 74 15.26 -12.38 9.06
N PHE A 75 15.10 -12.10 7.76
CA PHE A 75 15.26 -13.12 6.74
C PHE A 75 16.65 -13.76 6.75
N ARG A 76 17.71 -12.97 6.95
CA ARG A 76 19.09 -13.48 7.04
C ARG A 76 19.30 -14.34 8.28
N LEU A 77 18.74 -13.96 9.42
CA LEU A 77 18.80 -14.76 10.64
C LEU A 77 18.07 -16.10 10.47
N GLU A 78 16.85 -16.09 9.95
CA GLU A 78 16.09 -17.32 9.66
C GLU A 78 16.85 -18.25 8.71
N LEU A 79 17.52 -17.69 7.69
CA LEU A 79 18.31 -18.47 6.74
C LEU A 79 19.55 -19.10 7.38
N ILE A 80 20.23 -18.37 8.26
CA ILE A 80 21.37 -18.88 9.03
C ILE A 80 20.90 -20.03 9.94
N ASP A 81 19.81 -19.84 10.66
CA ASP A 81 19.24 -20.86 11.54
C ASP A 81 18.83 -22.12 10.76
N TRP A 82 18.18 -21.95 9.61
CA TRP A 82 17.83 -23.06 8.72
C TRP A 82 19.07 -23.81 8.22
N HIS A 83 20.13 -23.07 7.86
CA HIS A 83 21.38 -23.68 7.42
C HIS A 83 22.04 -24.48 8.53
N ASN A 84 22.13 -23.89 9.74
CA ASN A 84 22.68 -24.52 10.94
C ASN A 84 21.87 -25.75 11.39
N ALA A 85 20.55 -25.75 11.16
CA ALA A 85 19.68 -26.91 11.42
C ALA A 85 19.83 -28.04 10.36
N GLY A 86 20.80 -27.93 9.46
CA GLY A 86 21.09 -28.95 8.45
C GLY A 86 20.30 -28.80 7.15
N SER A 87 19.70 -27.63 6.91
CA SER A 87 19.06 -27.28 5.62
C SER A 87 17.95 -28.26 5.18
N LYS A 88 17.30 -28.93 6.13
CA LYS A 88 16.19 -29.85 5.85
C LYS A 88 14.87 -29.10 5.86
N GLY A 89 13.99 -29.43 4.91
CA GLY A 89 12.67 -28.81 4.79
C GLY A 89 12.64 -27.56 3.91
N ALA A 90 11.55 -26.80 3.99
CA ALA A 90 11.38 -25.60 3.18
C ALA A 90 12.30 -24.48 3.68
N ALA A 91 13.06 -23.88 2.76
CA ALA A 91 13.84 -22.70 3.06
C ALA A 91 12.93 -21.55 3.51
N PRO A 92 13.38 -20.69 4.43
CA PRO A 92 12.67 -19.48 4.81
C PRO A 92 12.32 -18.66 3.57
N LYS A 93 11.12 -18.09 3.56
CA LYS A 93 10.66 -17.22 2.48
C LYS A 93 10.88 -15.78 2.90
N ARG A 94 11.41 -14.99 1.98
CA ARG A 94 11.53 -13.54 2.20
C ARG A 94 10.13 -12.99 2.40
N ILE A 95 9.93 -12.24 3.49
CA ILE A 95 8.68 -11.52 3.76
C ILE A 95 8.34 -10.70 2.51
N GLU A 96 7.10 -10.70 2.04
CA GLU A 96 6.72 -9.95 0.84
C GLU A 96 6.61 -8.45 1.13
N LEU A 97 6.87 -7.61 0.12
CA LEU A 97 6.61 -6.18 0.21
C LEU A 97 5.10 -5.91 0.19
N PRO A 98 4.63 -4.82 0.83
CA PRO A 98 3.28 -4.33 0.60
C PRO A 98 3.04 -4.15 -0.90
N LYS A 99 1.99 -4.78 -1.42
CA LYS A 99 1.62 -4.64 -2.83
C LYS A 99 1.11 -3.23 -3.09
N PRO A 100 1.40 -2.62 -4.25
CA PRO A 100 0.80 -1.36 -4.61
C PRO A 100 -0.74 -1.45 -4.60
N ALA A 101 -1.41 -0.40 -4.10
CA ALA A 101 -2.87 -0.38 -3.94
C ALA A 101 -3.63 -0.61 -5.25
N HIS A 102 -3.09 -0.16 -6.38
CA HIS A 102 -3.70 -0.39 -7.69
C HIS A 102 -3.68 -1.87 -8.09
N GLU A 103 -2.63 -2.62 -7.73
CA GLU A 103 -2.55 -4.06 -7.98
C GLU A 103 -3.52 -4.83 -7.08
N VAL A 104 -3.66 -4.41 -5.81
CA VAL A 104 -4.63 -4.98 -4.87
C VAL A 104 -6.06 -4.78 -5.38
N ARG A 105 -6.42 -3.54 -5.75
CA ARG A 105 -7.74 -3.22 -6.32
C ARG A 105 -8.02 -4.01 -7.61
N ALA A 106 -7.03 -4.17 -8.48
CA ALA A 106 -7.17 -4.96 -9.69
C ALA A 106 -7.39 -6.47 -9.41
N ALA A 107 -6.71 -7.01 -8.40
CA ALA A 107 -6.90 -8.39 -7.96
C ALA A 107 -8.28 -8.61 -7.34
N GLU A 108 -8.75 -7.67 -6.52
CA GLU A 108 -10.08 -7.69 -5.92
C GLU A 108 -11.18 -7.61 -6.99
N ALA A 109 -11.05 -6.72 -7.98
CA ALA A 109 -12.02 -6.60 -9.08
C ALA A 109 -12.14 -7.89 -9.90
N LYS A 110 -11.01 -8.55 -10.17
CA LYS A 110 -11.00 -9.87 -10.84
C LYS A 110 -11.70 -10.93 -10.00
N THR A 111 -11.48 -10.92 -8.68
CA THR A 111 -12.10 -11.88 -7.75
C THR A 111 -13.60 -11.64 -7.63
N ALA A 112 -14.03 -10.39 -7.51
CA ALA A 112 -15.43 -9.99 -7.49
C ALA A 112 -16.16 -10.41 -8.78
N THR A 113 -15.52 -10.22 -9.94
CA THR A 113 -16.07 -10.66 -11.24
C THR A 113 -16.27 -12.17 -11.29
N LYS A 114 -15.29 -12.95 -10.77
CA LYS A 114 -15.41 -14.41 -10.69
C LYS A 114 -16.54 -14.82 -9.74
N ALA A 115 -16.64 -14.18 -8.58
CA ALA A 115 -17.70 -14.43 -7.60
C ALA A 115 -19.09 -14.15 -8.20
N GLN A 116 -19.27 -13.03 -8.90
CA GLN A 116 -20.52 -12.69 -9.58
C GLN A 116 -20.90 -13.74 -10.64
N ARG A 117 -19.93 -14.19 -11.45
CA ARG A 117 -20.17 -15.24 -12.45
C ARG A 117 -20.54 -16.57 -11.82
N HIS A 118 -19.95 -16.90 -10.67
CA HIS A 118 -20.30 -18.10 -9.92
C HIS A 118 -21.72 -18.01 -9.36
N ALA A 119 -22.05 -16.91 -8.67
CA ALA A 119 -23.38 -16.65 -8.13
C ALA A 119 -24.47 -16.69 -9.22
N ALA A 120 -24.20 -16.12 -10.40
CA ALA A 120 -25.12 -16.17 -11.54
C ALA A 120 -25.33 -17.59 -12.09
N ARG A 121 -24.31 -18.46 -12.04
CA ARG A 121 -24.43 -19.88 -12.43
C ARG A 121 -25.24 -20.67 -11.41
N ASP A 122 -25.03 -20.41 -10.12
CA ASP A 122 -25.76 -21.08 -9.05
C ASP A 122 -27.24 -20.71 -9.07
N ALA A 123 -27.56 -19.42 -9.28
CA ALA A 123 -28.93 -18.94 -9.43
C ALA A 123 -29.66 -19.61 -10.61
N ARG A 124 -28.99 -19.78 -11.76
CA ARG A 124 -29.55 -20.48 -12.94
C ARG A 124 -29.81 -21.97 -12.69
N ARG A 125 -28.97 -22.62 -11.89
CA ARG A 125 -29.15 -24.03 -11.51
C ARG A 125 -30.30 -24.20 -10.51
N ALA A 126 -30.49 -23.24 -9.62
CA ALA A 126 -31.59 -23.25 -8.66
C ALA A 126 -32.96 -23.04 -9.32
N SER A 127 -33.04 -22.24 -10.40
CA SER A 127 -34.29 -21.98 -11.14
C SER A 127 -34.71 -23.09 -12.12
N GLN A 128 -33.91 -24.14 -12.30
CA GLN A 128 -34.19 -25.28 -13.18
C GLN A 128 -34.69 -26.52 -12.41
N LYS A 129 -34.79 -26.44 -11.09
CA LYS A 129 -35.51 -27.40 -10.24
C LYS A 129 -36.89 -26.86 -9.91
#